data_AF-C5HJD7-F1
#
_entry.id   AF-C5HJD7-F1
#
_cell.length_a   1.000
_cell.length_b   1.000
_cell.length_c   1.000
_cell.angle_alpha   90.00
_cell.angle_beta   90.00
_cell.angle_gamma   90.00
#
_symmetry.space_group_name_H-M   'P 1'
#
loop_
_entity.id
_entity.type
_entity.pdbx_description
1 polymer ?
#
loop_
_entity_poly.entity_id
_entity_poly.type
_entity_poly.pdbx_seq_one_letter_code
_entity_poly.pdbx_strand_id
1 'polypeptide(L)'
;MPRTQRNDNFIDKTFTVVADILLKVLPTSQREKQAFSYYRNGMSAQAEGEYAEALQNYYEAMRLEVDAYDRSYILYNIGLIHTSNGEHGRALEYYYQALERNPSL
;
A
#
# COMPACT_ATOMS: atom_id res chain seq x y z
N MET A 1 -2.05 -8.88 25.62
CA MET A 1 -1.87 -10.36 25.59
C MET A 1 -1.05 -10.71 24.35
N PRO A 2 0.04 -11.49 24.45
CA PRO A 2 0.87 -11.80 23.30
C PRO A 2 0.19 -12.87 22.44
N ARG A 3 -0.16 -12.52 21.19
CA ARG A 3 -0.63 -13.48 20.19
C ARG A 3 0.57 -14.13 19.51
N THR A 4 1.13 -15.14 20.16
CA THR A 4 2.07 -16.09 19.54
C THR A 4 1.47 -17.49 19.61
N GLN A 5 0.42 -17.71 18.82
CA GLN A 5 0.21 -19.03 18.23
C GLN A 5 0.90 -18.99 16.87
N ARG A 6 2.11 -19.54 16.83
CA ARG A 6 2.76 -19.97 15.60
C ARG A 6 1.80 -20.97 14.96
N ASN A 7 1.18 -20.59 13.85
CA ASN A 7 0.38 -21.51 13.06
C ASN A 7 1.30 -22.51 12.38
N ASP A 8 1.79 -23.52 13.10
CA ASP A 8 2.60 -24.64 12.55
C ASP A 8 1.77 -25.59 11.66
N ASN A 9 0.76 -25.07 10.96
CA ASN A 9 -0.11 -25.86 10.11
C ASN A 9 0.52 -26.04 8.73
N PHE A 10 0.22 -27.16 8.06
CA PHE A 10 0.77 -27.51 6.75
C PHE A 10 0.60 -26.38 5.71
N ILE A 11 -0.50 -25.64 5.82
CA ILE A 11 -0.83 -24.48 4.98
C ILE A 11 0.18 -23.34 5.18
N ASP A 12 0.58 -23.04 6.42
CA ASP A 12 1.53 -21.96 6.74
C ASP A 12 2.94 -22.27 6.24
N LYS A 13 3.38 -23.52 6.38
CA LYS A 13 4.67 -24.00 5.85
C LYS A 13 4.70 -23.95 4.32
N THR A 14 3.62 -24.39 3.68
CA THR A 14 3.51 -24.37 2.23
C THR A 14 3.49 -22.93 1.71
N PHE A 15 2.75 -22.04 2.37
CA PHE A 15 2.73 -20.62 2.05
C PHE A 15 4.12 -20.00 2.18
N THR A 16 4.84 -20.32 3.25
CA THR A 16 6.21 -19.84 3.49
C THR A 16 7.16 -20.27 2.37
N VAL A 17 7.15 -21.55 1.98
CA VAL A 17 8.01 -22.06 0.90
C VAL A 17 7.66 -21.43 -0.45
N VAL A 18 6.36 -21.29 -0.76
CA VAL A 18 5.91 -20.63 -2.00
C VAL A 18 6.30 -19.16 -2.02
N ALA A 19 6.14 -18.45 -0.91
CA ALA A 19 6.56 -17.05 -0.77
C ALA A 19 8.07 -16.90 -0.95
N ASP A 20 8.88 -17.77 -0.34
CA ASP A 20 10.34 -17.77 -0.50
C ASP A 20 10.78 -18.04 -1.94
N ILE A 21 10.11 -18.96 -2.64
CA ILE A 21 10.38 -19.23 -4.06
C ILE A 21 9.98 -18.02 -4.90
N LEU A 22 8.80 -17.45 -4.66
CA LEU A 22 8.33 -16.26 -5.37
C LEU A 22 9.29 -15.08 -5.18
N LEU A 23 9.79 -14.83 -3.96
CA LEU A 23 10.75 -13.76 -3.67
C LEU A 23 12.13 -14.01 -4.30
N LYS A 24 12.53 -15.27 -4.50
CA LYS A 24 13.77 -15.62 -5.21
C LYS A 24 13.64 -15.47 -6.72
N VAL A 25 12.47 -15.77 -7.26
CA VAL A 25 12.17 -15.73 -8.71
C VAL A 25 11.79 -14.32 -9.17
N LEU A 26 11.10 -13.56 -8.32
CA LEU A 26 10.74 -12.16 -8.52
C LEU A 26 11.66 -11.31 -7.64
N PRO A 27 12.84 -10.90 -8.14
CA PRO A 27 13.73 -10.05 -7.36
C PRO A 27 13.03 -8.72 -7.08
N THR A 28 12.50 -8.58 -5.87
CA THR A 28 11.95 -7.31 -5.37
C THR A 28 13.09 -6.47 -4.84
N SER A 29 13.24 -5.26 -5.37
CA SER A 29 14.27 -4.34 -4.90
C SER A 29 14.00 -3.95 -3.44
N GLN A 30 15.05 -3.60 -2.69
CA GLN A 30 14.86 -3.07 -1.32
C GLN A 30 13.96 -1.83 -1.31
N ARG A 31 14.00 -1.07 -2.40
CA ARG A 31 13.15 0.10 -2.62
C ARG A 31 11.67 -0.28 -2.73
N GLU A 32 11.32 -1.30 -3.52
CA GLU A 32 9.94 -1.81 -3.64
C GLU A 32 9.43 -2.33 -2.29
N LYS A 33 10.27 -3.07 -1.54
CA LYS A 33 9.89 -3.55 -0.20
C LYS A 33 9.60 -2.41 0.76
N GLN A 34 10.40 -1.33 0.72
CA GLN A 34 10.17 -0.13 1.52
C GLN A 34 8.91 0.61 1.07
N ALA A 35 8.70 0.79 -0.24
CA ALA A 35 7.48 1.40 -0.78
C ALA A 35 6.23 0.66 -0.30
N PHE A 36 6.24 -0.67 -0.42
CA PHE A 36 5.15 -1.53 0.05
C PHE A 36 4.94 -1.43 1.56
N SER A 37 6.02 -1.36 2.36
CA SER A 37 5.91 -1.18 3.81
C SER A 37 5.21 0.14 4.17
N TYR A 38 5.61 1.24 3.55
CA TYR A 38 4.95 2.53 3.75
C TYR A 38 3.49 2.50 3.31
N TYR A 39 3.19 1.89 2.15
CA TYR A 39 1.81 1.74 1.68
C TYR A 39 0.94 0.96 2.68
N ARG A 40 1.46 -0.15 3.22
CA ARG A 40 0.78 -0.97 4.23
C ARG A 40 0.51 -0.21 5.52
N ASN A 41 1.49 0.58 5.99
CA ASN A 41 1.33 1.42 7.17
C ASN A 41 0.27 2.50 6.92
N GLY A 42 0.28 3.13 5.73
CA GLY A 42 -0.73 4.11 5.33
C GLY A 42 -2.15 3.54 5.36
N MET A 43 -2.34 2.32 4.85
CA MET A 43 -3.64 1.64 4.92
C MET A 43 -4.07 1.33 6.36
N SER A 44 -3.14 0.94 7.24
CA SER A 44 -3.45 0.69 8.65
C SER A 44 -3.91 1.97 9.34
N ALA A 45 -3.12 3.05 9.24
CA ALA A 45 -3.45 4.34 9.81
C ALA A 45 -4.79 4.89 9.25
N GLN A 46 -5.05 4.72 7.95
CA GLN A 46 -6.32 5.12 7.34
C GLN A 46 -7.51 4.35 7.94
N ALA A 47 -7.37 3.04 8.14
CA ALA A 47 -8.42 2.21 8.76
C ALA A 47 -8.68 2.61 10.23
N GLU A 48 -7.67 3.14 10.91
CA GLU A 48 -7.75 3.66 12.28
C GLU A 48 -8.25 5.12 12.34
N GLY A 49 -8.45 5.77 11.19
CA GLY A 49 -8.90 7.17 11.10
C GLY A 49 -7.78 8.20 11.29
N GLU A 50 -6.53 7.76 11.37
CA GLU A 50 -5.34 8.58 11.55
C GLU A 50 -4.87 9.16 10.20
N TYR A 51 -5.72 10.00 9.61
CA TYR A 51 -5.54 10.47 8.22
C TYR A 51 -4.25 11.24 7.96
N ALA A 52 -3.73 11.98 8.94
CA ALA A 52 -2.47 12.69 8.79
C ALA A 52 -1.28 11.73 8.67
N GLU A 53 -1.23 10.69 9.50
CA GLU A 53 -0.20 9.65 9.45
C GLU A 53 -0.35 8.79 8.19
N ALA A 54 -1.58 8.48 7.80
CA ALA A 54 -1.85 7.75 6.57
C ALA A 54 -1.31 8.50 5.33
N LEU A 55 -1.57 9.81 5.24
CA LEU A 55 -1.03 10.64 4.16
C LEU A 55 0.50 10.68 4.15
N GLN A 56 1.14 10.83 5.32
CA GLN A 56 2.61 10.80 5.41
C GLN A 56 3.18 9.49 4.86
N ASN A 57 2.61 8.36 5.28
CA ASN A 57 3.02 7.04 4.80
C ASN A 57 2.77 6.88 3.29
N TYR A 58 1.61 7.30 2.78
CA TYR A 58 1.33 7.23 1.35
C TYR A 58 2.26 8.12 0.51
N TYR A 59 2.66 9.29 0.99
CA TYR A 59 3.63 10.13 0.28
C TYR A 59 5.03 9.51 0.25
N GLU A 60 5.48 8.86 1.33
CA GLU A 60 6.73 8.09 1.30
C GLU A 60 6.65 6.88 0.37
N ALA A 61 5.52 6.16 0.37
CA ALA A 61 5.27 5.09 -0.60
C ALA A 61 5.35 5.63 -2.04
N MET A 62 4.70 6.76 -2.33
CA MET A 62 4.68 7.40 -3.64
C MET A 62 6.07 7.83 -4.13
N ARG A 63 6.96 8.22 -3.21
CA ARG A 63 8.34 8.62 -3.53
C ARG A 63 9.19 7.42 -3.94
N LEU A 64 8.94 6.27 -3.31
CA LEU A 64 9.70 5.05 -3.53
C LEU A 64 9.13 4.20 -4.67
N GLU A 65 7.81 4.18 -4.85
CA GLU A 65 7.16 3.38 -5.86
C GLU A 65 7.40 3.95 -7.27
N VAL A 66 7.73 3.08 -8.21
CA VAL A 66 8.00 3.42 -9.60
C VAL A 66 6.99 2.79 -10.55
N ASP A 67 6.35 1.70 -10.15
CA ASP A 67 5.35 1.03 -10.96
C ASP A 67 4.09 1.90 -11.09
N ALA A 68 3.61 2.07 -12.32
CA ALA A 68 2.47 2.95 -12.59
C ALA A 68 1.18 2.41 -11.98
N TYR A 69 1.00 1.09 -12.00
CA TYR A 69 -0.19 0.43 -11.49
C TYR A 69 -0.25 0.55 -9.96
N ASP A 70 0.84 0.27 -9.25
CA ASP A 70 0.88 0.40 -7.79
C ASP A 70 0.73 1.87 -7.33
N ARG A 71 1.35 2.82 -8.05
CA ARG A 71 1.15 4.25 -7.79
C ARG A 71 -0.30 4.70 -7.95
N SER A 72 -1.08 4.08 -8.84
CA SER A 72 -2.49 4.43 -9.01
C SER A 72 -3.29 4.17 -7.73
N TYR A 73 -3.05 3.06 -7.03
CA TYR A 73 -3.70 2.75 -5.76
C TYR A 73 -3.28 3.71 -4.64
N ILE A 74 -2.00 4.07 -4.58
CA ILE A 74 -1.51 5.03 -3.58
C ILE A 74 -2.19 6.40 -3.79
N LEU A 75 -2.28 6.89 -5.04
CA LEU A 75 -2.97 8.14 -5.37
C LEU A 75 -4.46 8.08 -5.02
N TYR A 76 -5.12 6.96 -5.34
CA TYR A 76 -6.52 6.74 -5.00
C TYR A 76 -6.77 6.81 -3.50
N ASN A 77 -5.95 6.15 -2.68
CA ASN A 77 -6.09 6.19 -1.23
C ASN A 77 -5.83 7.60 -0.64
N ILE A 78 -4.88 8.36 -1.21
CA ILE A 78 -4.71 9.78 -0.87
C ILE A 78 -5.99 10.58 -1.21
N GLY A 79 -6.59 10.33 -2.37
CA GLY A 79 -7.87 10.94 -2.78
C GLY A 79 -9.02 10.61 -1.82
N LEU A 80 -9.11 9.37 -1.35
CA LEU A 80 -10.10 8.95 -0.35
C LEU A 80 -9.95 9.75 0.95
N ILE A 81 -8.72 9.93 1.43
CA ILE A 81 -8.48 10.72 2.64
C ILE A 81 -8.89 12.18 2.45
N HIS A 82 -8.52 12.80 1.33
CA HIS A 82 -8.93 14.18 1.04
C HIS A 82 -10.46 14.30 0.93
N THR A 83 -11.14 13.27 0.42
CA THR A 83 -12.61 13.21 0.41
C THR A 83 -13.18 13.19 1.83
N SER A 84 -12.62 12.34 2.71
CA SER A 84 -13.02 12.26 4.12
C SER A 84 -12.80 13.57 4.89
N ASN A 85 -11.79 14.36 4.50
CA ASN A 85 -11.50 15.67 5.08
C ASN A 85 -12.35 16.81 4.47
N GLY A 86 -13.23 16.53 3.51
CA GLY A 86 -14.03 17.54 2.80
C GLY A 86 -13.26 18.33 1.72
N GLU A 87 -12.03 17.93 1.43
CA GLU A 87 -11.15 18.57 0.44
C GLU A 87 -11.42 18.01 -0.97
N HIS A 88 -12.67 18.09 -1.43
CA HIS A 88 -13.14 17.40 -2.64
C HIS A 88 -12.39 17.79 -3.92
N GLY A 89 -11.96 19.05 -4.04
CA GLY A 89 -11.17 19.50 -5.19
C GLY A 89 -9.82 18.78 -5.30
N ARG A 90 -9.10 18.68 -4.17
CA ARG A 90 -7.82 17.96 -4.10
C ARG A 90 -8.02 16.47 -4.31
N ALA A 91 -9.08 15.90 -3.74
CA ALA A 91 -9.42 14.50 -3.96
C ALA A 91 -9.60 14.18 -5.44
N LEU A 92 -10.34 15.03 -6.16
CA LEU A 92 -10.59 14.87 -7.60
C LEU A 92 -9.29 14.90 -8.41
N GLU A 93 -8.36 15.81 -8.10
CA GLU A 93 -7.04 15.86 -8.73
C GLU A 93 -6.26 14.54 -8.55
N TYR A 94 -6.29 13.95 -7.34
CA TYR A 94 -5.64 12.67 -7.08
C TYR A 94 -6.32 11.51 -7.80
N TYR A 95 -7.64 11.48 -7.86
CA TYR A 95 -8.37 10.45 -8.62
C TYR A 95 -8.06 10.53 -10.12
N TYR A 96 -7.97 11.72 -10.70
CA TYR A 96 -7.56 11.87 -12.09
C TYR A 96 -6.14 11.35 -12.33
N GLN A 97 -5.19 11.69 -11.46
CA GLN A 97 -3.83 11.18 -11.56
C GLN A 97 -3.76 9.65 -11.42
N ALA A 98 -4.64 9.06 -10.60
CA ALA A 98 -4.74 7.61 -10.43
C ALA A 98 -5.25 6.96 -11.73
N LEU A 99 -6.35 7.48 -12.30
CA LEU A 99 -6.95 6.99 -13.55
C LEU A 99 -6.04 7.20 -14.77
N GLU A 100 -5.25 8.27 -14.81
CA GLU A 100 -4.25 8.48 -15.86
C GLU A 100 -3.20 7.35 -15.89
N ARG A 101 -2.85 6.80 -14.72
CA ARG A 101 -1.87 5.71 -14.59
C ARG A 101 -2.51 4.34 -14.77
N ASN A 102 -3.72 4.17 -14.26
CA ASN A 102 -4.50 2.94 -14.38
C ASN A 102 -5.95 3.30 -14.77
N PRO A 103 -6.26 3.33 -16.07
CA PRO A 103 -7.60 3.65 -16.55
C PRO A 103 -8.68 2.63 -16.16
N SER A 104 -8.28 1.46 -15.65
CA SER A 104 -9.17 0.38 -15.20
C SER A 104 -9.33 0.29 -13.68
N LEU A 105 -8.81 1.27 -12.94
CA LEU A 105 -8.93 1.36 -11.49
C LEU A 105 -10.39 1.43 -11.03
#